data_AF-A0A0Q7B9K2-F1
#
_entry.id   AF-A0A0Q7B9K2-F1
#
_cell.length_a   1.000
_cell.length_b   1.000
_cell.length_c   1.000
_cell.angle_alpha   90.00
_cell.angle_beta   90.00
_cell.angle_gamma   90.00
#
_symmetry.space_group_name_H-M   'P 1'
#
loop_
_entity.id
_entity.type
_entity.pdbx_description
1 polymer ?
#
loop_
_entity_poly.entity_id
_entity_poly.type
_entity_poly.pdbx_seq_one_letter_code
_entity_poly.pdbx_strand_id
1 'polypeptide(L)'
;MTVTDTGLPAAMQSLGLAAEAYGAPGVSVGQWRWRVRQQLATVRDALVAEAGNGADGWTVARQGGMLRERNALLARVGTLGSRVLEHPDADAVHLDVQRLLVDVGHHAQRLHDLAYDEVELELGGSE
;
A
#
# COMPACT_ATOMS: atom_id res chain seq x y z
N MET A 1 -19.09 -12.44 -7.09
CA MET A 1 -17.70 -12.71 -7.50
C MET A 1 -16.83 -12.20 -6.36
N THR A 2 -16.03 -13.05 -5.71
CA THR A 2 -15.30 -12.71 -4.49
C THR A 2 -14.36 -11.54 -4.73
N VAL A 3 -14.66 -10.39 -4.10
CA VAL A 3 -13.82 -9.19 -4.08
C VAL A 3 -12.45 -9.63 -3.57
N THR A 4 -11.43 -9.51 -4.42
CA THR A 4 -10.06 -9.88 -4.07
C THR A 4 -9.45 -8.76 -3.23
N ASP A 5 -9.84 -8.74 -1.96
CA ASP A 5 -9.26 -7.91 -0.89
C ASP A 5 -7.80 -8.29 -0.57
N THR A 6 -7.22 -9.24 -1.32
CA THR A 6 -5.92 -9.87 -1.07
C THR A 6 -4.74 -9.20 -1.77
N GLY A 7 -4.98 -8.31 -2.75
CA GLY A 7 -3.91 -7.76 -3.59
C GLY A 7 -2.95 -6.83 -2.83
N LEU A 8 -3.47 -5.83 -2.13
CA LEU A 8 -2.66 -4.87 -1.39
C LEU A 8 -1.96 -5.49 -0.16
N PRO A 9 -2.64 -6.31 0.69
CA PRO A 9 -1.99 -6.98 1.81
C PRO A 9 -0.82 -7.89 1.39
N ALA A 10 -0.98 -8.67 0.31
CA ALA A 10 0.08 -9.53 -0.20
C ALA A 10 1.26 -8.72 -0.77
N ALA A 11 0.99 -7.62 -1.46
CA ALA A 11 2.01 -6.70 -1.96
C ALA A 11 2.80 -6.05 -0.81
N MET A 12 2.09 -5.61 0.24
CA MET A 12 2.71 -5.06 1.45
C MET A 12 3.58 -6.09 2.17
N GLN A 13 3.09 -7.32 2.36
CA GLN A 13 3.87 -8.39 2.99
C GLN A 13 5.17 -8.65 2.20
N SER A 14 5.07 -8.72 0.87
CA SER A 14 6.23 -8.93 0.00
C SER A 14 7.23 -7.78 0.06
N LEU A 15 6.75 -6.53 0.13
CA LEU A 15 7.60 -5.36 0.34
C LEU A 15 8.24 -5.36 1.73
N GLY A 16 7.50 -5.76 2.78
CA GLY A 16 8.01 -5.92 4.14
C GLY A 16 9.18 -6.91 4.22
N LEU A 17 8.99 -8.11 3.66
CA LEU A 17 10.06 -9.12 3.56
C LEU A 17 11.27 -8.61 2.78
N ALA A 18 11.06 -7.82 1.72
CA ALA A 18 12.16 -7.20 0.98
C ALA A 18 12.88 -6.13 1.80
N ALA A 19 12.16 -5.35 2.60
CA ALA A 19 12.73 -4.33 3.47
C ALA A 19 13.55 -4.96 4.61
N GLU A 20 13.03 -6.00 5.26
CA GLU A 20 13.70 -6.75 6.35
C GLU A 20 15.01 -7.41 5.92
N ALA A 21 15.17 -7.73 4.64
CA ALA A 21 16.43 -8.27 4.11
C ALA A 21 17.58 -7.26 4.09
N TYR A 22 17.34 -6.00 4.45
CA TYR A 22 18.38 -4.98 4.55
C TYR A 22 19.40 -5.34 5.65
N GLY A 23 20.69 -5.36 5.30
CA GLY A 23 21.76 -5.74 6.23
C GLY A 23 21.84 -7.24 6.55
N ALA A 24 20.99 -8.08 5.94
CA ALA A 24 21.05 -9.52 6.12
C ALA A 24 22.37 -10.11 5.57
N PRO A 25 23.00 -11.08 6.26
CA PRO A 25 24.21 -11.73 5.76
C PRO A 25 24.01 -12.31 4.36
N GLY A 26 24.96 -12.03 3.45
CA GLY A 26 24.92 -12.52 2.07
C GLY A 26 24.02 -11.73 1.11
N VAL A 27 23.33 -10.69 1.56
CA VAL A 27 22.55 -9.79 0.69
C VAL A 27 23.36 -8.53 0.40
N SER A 28 23.67 -8.28 -0.88
CA SER A 28 24.29 -7.01 -1.27
C SER A 28 23.28 -5.87 -1.28
N VAL A 29 23.73 -4.64 -1.01
CA VAL A 29 22.87 -3.44 -1.07
C VAL A 29 22.21 -3.30 -2.45
N GLY A 30 22.92 -3.60 -3.53
CA GLY A 30 22.36 -3.55 -4.89
C GLY A 30 21.22 -4.56 -5.10
N GLN A 31 21.38 -5.79 -4.61
CA GLN A 31 20.35 -6.82 -4.66
C GLN A 31 19.12 -6.42 -3.83
N TRP A 32 19.34 -5.86 -2.63
CA TRP A 32 18.27 -5.34 -1.78
C TRP A 32 17.49 -4.23 -2.48
N ARG A 33 18.18 -3.22 -3.03
CA ARG A 33 17.55 -2.10 -3.77
C ARG A 33 16.69 -2.59 -4.92
N TRP A 34 17.22 -3.53 -5.72
CA TRP A 34 16.47 -4.09 -6.84
C TRP A 34 15.22 -4.83 -6.36
N ARG A 35 15.34 -5.64 -5.28
CA ARG A 35 14.19 -6.35 -4.72
C ARG A 35 13.11 -5.39 -4.23
N VAL A 36 13.48 -4.37 -3.44
CA VAL A 36 12.56 -3.32 -2.97
C VAL A 36 11.91 -2.62 -4.16
N ARG A 37 12.66 -2.28 -5.20
CA ARG A 37 12.14 -1.63 -6.41
C ARG A 37 11.07 -2.45 -7.14
N GLN A 38 11.23 -3.77 -7.19
CA GLN A 38 10.23 -4.67 -7.76
C GLN A 38 8.97 -4.71 -6.89
N GLN A 39 9.12 -4.81 -5.57
CA GLN A 39 7.96 -4.84 -4.67
C GLN A 39 7.21 -3.51 -4.61
N LEU A 40 7.90 -2.37 -4.74
CA LEU A 40 7.24 -1.07 -4.89
C LEU A 40 6.36 -0.99 -6.16
N ALA A 41 6.75 -1.66 -7.24
CA ALA A 41 5.91 -1.75 -8.44
C ALA A 41 4.64 -2.55 -8.16
N THR A 42 4.74 -3.69 -7.47
CA THR A 42 3.58 -4.49 -7.05
C THR A 42 2.62 -3.69 -6.15
N VAL A 43 3.15 -2.93 -5.18
CA VAL A 43 2.31 -2.06 -4.33
C VAL A 43 1.63 -0.96 -5.15
N ARG A 44 2.33 -0.35 -6.11
CA ARG A 44 1.72 0.61 -7.03
C ARG A 44 0.56 -0.01 -7.80
N ASP A 45 0.76 -1.20 -8.37
CA ASP A 45 -0.26 -1.87 -9.18
C ASP A 45 -1.50 -2.20 -8.33
N ALA A 46 -1.31 -2.65 -7.09
CA ALA A 46 -2.40 -2.88 -6.14
C ALA A 46 -3.17 -1.58 -5.81
N LEU A 47 -2.47 -0.48 -5.53
CA LEU A 47 -3.10 0.83 -5.29
C LEU A 47 -3.84 1.38 -6.52
N VAL A 48 -3.37 1.09 -7.74
CA VAL A 48 -4.09 1.47 -8.98
C VAL A 48 -5.36 0.64 -9.14
N ALA A 49 -5.29 -0.67 -8.88
CA ALA A 49 -6.42 -1.57 -9.01
C ALA A 49 -7.56 -1.26 -8.03
N GLU A 50 -7.25 -0.73 -6.84
CA GLU A 50 -8.23 -0.29 -5.83
C GLU A 50 -9.30 0.65 -6.41
N ALA A 51 -8.93 1.53 -7.36
CA ALA A 51 -9.84 2.47 -8.00
C ALA A 51 -11.02 1.82 -8.73
N GLY A 52 -10.85 0.59 -9.21
CA GLY A 52 -11.87 -0.13 -9.97
C GLY A 52 -12.93 -0.82 -9.12
N ASN A 53 -12.69 -1.01 -7.81
CA ASN A 53 -13.51 -1.88 -6.96
C ASN A 53 -14.47 -1.13 -6.02
N GLY A 54 -14.36 0.20 -5.85
CA GLY A 54 -15.11 0.98 -4.83
C GLY A 54 -16.26 1.86 -5.35
N ALA A 55 -16.74 1.62 -6.57
CA ALA A 55 -17.70 2.51 -7.23
C ALA A 55 -19.18 2.28 -6.87
N ASP A 56 -19.54 1.14 -6.26
CA ASP A 56 -20.94 0.69 -6.23
C ASP A 56 -21.75 1.00 -4.95
N GLY A 57 -21.18 1.67 -3.93
CA GLY A 57 -21.92 1.90 -2.66
C GLY A 57 -21.63 3.19 -1.87
N TRP A 58 -20.49 3.84 -2.07
CA TRP A 58 -20.04 4.85 -1.10
C TRP A 58 -20.63 6.25 -1.29
N THR A 59 -20.79 6.97 -0.17
CA THR A 59 -21.13 8.40 -0.16
C THR A 59 -19.99 9.25 -0.76
N VAL A 60 -20.33 10.17 -1.68
CA VAL A 60 -19.39 11.01 -2.48
C VAL A 60 -18.29 11.70 -1.64
N ALA A 61 -18.60 12.14 -0.42
CA ALA A 61 -17.63 12.82 0.45
C ALA A 61 -16.56 11.88 1.03
N ARG A 62 -16.93 10.63 1.39
CA ARG A 62 -16.00 9.62 1.92
C ARG A 62 -15.10 9.07 0.81
N GLN A 63 -15.66 8.86 -0.38
CA GLN A 63 -14.90 8.56 -1.60
C GLN A 63 -13.80 9.58 -1.88
N GLY A 64 -14.08 10.88 -1.71
CA GLY A 64 -13.12 11.95 -1.97
C GLY A 64 -11.93 12.00 -1.00
N GLY A 65 -12.10 11.54 0.25
CA GLY A 65 -11.00 11.43 1.23
C GLY A 65 -10.04 10.29 0.87
N MET A 66 -10.59 9.09 0.71
CA MET A 66 -9.82 7.88 0.38
C MET A 66 -9.11 8.00 -0.98
N LEU A 67 -9.76 8.59 -1.97
CA LEU A 67 -9.16 8.83 -3.28
C LEU A 67 -7.93 9.75 -3.20
N ARG A 68 -8.01 10.83 -2.41
CA ARG A 68 -6.88 11.76 -2.23
C ARG A 68 -5.72 11.09 -1.52
N GLU A 69 -6.01 10.33 -0.48
CA GLU A 69 -5.00 9.58 0.26
C GLU A 69 -4.30 8.55 -0.62
N ARG A 70 -5.05 7.72 -1.35
CA ARG A 70 -4.52 6.76 -2.31
C ARG A 70 -3.62 7.43 -3.35
N ASN A 71 -4.03 8.58 -3.89
CA ASN A 71 -3.22 9.32 -4.85
C ASN A 71 -1.93 9.88 -4.22
N ALA A 72 -1.97 10.31 -2.96
CA ALA A 72 -0.78 10.71 -2.22
C ALA A 72 0.19 9.52 -2.01
N LEU A 73 -0.34 8.34 -1.68
CA LEU A 73 0.45 7.11 -1.59
C LEU A 73 1.07 6.74 -2.94
N LEU A 74 0.32 6.79 -4.04
CA LEU A 74 0.82 6.53 -5.39
C LEU A 74 1.99 7.48 -5.76
N ALA A 75 1.88 8.77 -5.45
CA ALA A 75 2.95 9.73 -5.68
C ALA A 75 4.22 9.40 -4.86
N ARG A 76 4.04 8.97 -3.60
CA ARG A 76 5.15 8.55 -2.74
C ARG A 76 5.81 7.27 -3.22
N VAL A 77 5.04 6.26 -3.62
CA VAL A 77 5.58 5.03 -4.22
C VAL A 77 6.39 5.36 -5.47
N GLY A 78 5.88 6.22 -6.35
CA GLY A 78 6.60 6.66 -7.55
C GLY A 78 7.93 7.35 -7.22
N THR A 79 7.92 8.27 -6.25
CA THR A 79 9.12 8.99 -5.79
C THR A 79 10.15 8.04 -5.15
N LEU A 80 9.70 7.11 -4.32
CA LEU A 80 10.58 6.15 -3.65
C LEU A 80 11.16 5.14 -4.66
N GLY A 81 10.42 4.81 -5.72
CA GLY A 81 10.88 3.91 -6.79
C GLY A 81 12.17 4.37 -7.49
N SER A 82 12.34 5.66 -7.79
CA SER A 82 13.62 6.18 -8.30
C SER A 82 14.67 6.27 -7.20
N ARG A 83 14.28 6.82 -6.04
CA ARG A 83 15.19 7.07 -4.91
C ARG A 83 15.85 5.79 -4.38
N VAL A 84 15.15 4.66 -4.38
CA VAL A 84 15.70 3.36 -3.94
C VAL A 84 16.94 2.97 -4.75
N LEU A 85 16.97 3.28 -6.05
CA LEU A 85 18.09 2.90 -6.91
C LEU A 85 19.25 3.87 -6.79
N GLU A 86 18.95 5.17 -6.68
CA GLU A 86 19.92 6.25 -6.92
C GLU A 86 20.48 6.88 -5.64
N HIS A 87 19.75 6.84 -4.52
CA HIS A 87 20.14 7.56 -3.31
C HIS A 87 21.44 6.98 -2.73
N PRO A 88 22.41 7.81 -2.31
CA PRO A 88 23.69 7.31 -1.80
C PRO A 88 23.56 6.64 -0.43
N ASP A 89 22.67 7.13 0.42
CA ASP A 89 22.41 6.59 1.75
C ASP A 89 21.30 5.53 1.69
N ALA A 90 21.67 4.26 1.91
CA ALA A 90 20.75 3.13 1.90
C ALA A 90 19.92 3.00 3.17
N ASP A 91 20.45 3.43 4.33
CA ASP A 91 19.74 3.43 5.61
C ASP A 91 18.56 4.40 5.57
N ALA A 92 18.78 5.60 5.01
CA ALA A 92 17.71 6.58 4.81
C ALA A 92 16.60 6.04 3.89
N VAL A 93 16.97 5.35 2.81
CA VAL A 93 16.00 4.70 1.91
C VAL A 93 15.23 3.61 2.65
N HIS A 94 15.92 2.79 3.45
CA HIS A 94 15.28 1.73 4.23
C HIS A 94 14.23 2.30 5.19
N LEU A 95 14.55 3.37 5.92
CA LEU A 95 13.60 4.06 6.78
C LEU A 95 12.40 4.62 6.02
N ASP A 96 12.61 5.19 4.84
CA ASP A 96 11.52 5.70 4.01
C ASP A 96 10.61 4.59 3.47
N VAL A 97 11.17 3.41 3.17
CA VAL A 97 10.38 2.20 2.82
C VAL A 97 9.55 1.72 4.01
N GLN A 98 10.13 1.69 5.22
CA GLN A 98 9.41 1.31 6.43
C GLN A 98 8.25 2.26 6.74
N ARG A 99 8.47 3.57 6.60
CA ARG A 99 7.40 4.58 6.75
C ARG A 99 6.29 4.39 5.71
N LEU A 100 6.65 4.15 4.45
CA LEU A 100 5.66 3.86 3.42
C LEU A 100 4.82 2.63 3.75
N LEU A 101 5.42 1.54 4.25
CA LEU A 101 4.69 0.35 4.67
C LEU A 101 3.65 0.67 5.76
N VAL A 102 4.02 1.47 6.76
CA VAL A 102 3.10 1.92 7.82
C VAL A 102 1.95 2.73 7.23
N ASP A 103 2.22 3.69 6.35
CA ASP A 103 1.19 4.56 5.78
C ASP A 103 0.23 3.80 4.86
N VAL A 104 0.74 2.86 4.05
CA VAL A 104 -0.10 1.97 3.23
C VAL A 104 -0.93 1.04 4.11
N GLY A 105 -0.38 0.58 5.25
CA GLY A 105 -1.12 -0.23 6.22
C GLY A 105 -2.26 0.52 6.88
N HIS A 106 -2.04 1.78 7.27
CA HIS A 106 -3.12 2.64 7.78
C HIS A 106 -4.22 2.85 6.75
N HIS A 107 -3.87 2.99 5.46
CA HIS A 107 -4.83 3.12 4.38
C HIS A 107 -5.65 1.84 4.18
N ALA A 108 -4.99 0.68 4.15
CA ALA A 108 -5.66 -0.61 4.08
C ALA A 108 -6.61 -0.84 5.28
N GLN A 109 -6.18 -0.48 6.49
CA GLN A 109 -7.03 -0.58 7.68
C GLN A 109 -8.27 0.32 7.57
N ARG A 110 -8.11 1.58 7.13
CA ARG A 110 -9.26 2.48 6.93
C ARG A 110 -10.24 1.99 5.88
N LEU A 111 -9.76 1.36 4.80
CA LEU A 111 -10.64 0.73 3.80
C LEU A 111 -11.46 -0.40 4.42
N HIS A 112 -10.82 -1.23 5.23
CA HIS A 112 -11.45 -2.34 5.92
C HIS A 112 -12.49 -1.87 6.94
N ASP A 113 -12.14 -0.90 7.78
CA ASP A 113 -13.05 -0.31 8.79
C ASP A 113 -14.29 0.29 8.11
N LEU A 114 -14.10 0.99 6.97
CA LEU A 114 -15.21 1.58 6.21
C LEU A 114 -16.15 0.52 5.63
N ALA A 115 -15.62 -0.61 5.14
CA ALA A 115 -16.43 -1.70 4.62
C ALA A 115 -17.28 -2.36 5.72
N TYR A 116 -16.77 -2.43 6.95
CA TYR A 116 -17.55 -2.92 8.10
C TYR A 116 -18.65 -1.95 8.52
N ASP A 117 -18.37 -0.65 8.58
CA ASP A 117 -19.36 0.38 8.89
C ASP A 117 -20.58 0.33 7.93
N GLU A 118 -20.34 0.03 6.65
CA GLU A 118 -21.39 -0.10 5.62
C GLU A 118 -22.30 -1.32 5.88
N VAL A 119 -21.71 -2.48 6.19
CA VAL A 119 -22.46 -3.71 6.52
C VAL A 119 -23.28 -3.56 7.79
N GLU A 120 -22.75 -2.88 8.82
CA GLU A 120 -23.47 -2.64 10.08
C GLU A 120 -24.70 -1.73 9.86
N LEU A 121 -24.59 -0.71 9.00
CA LEU A 121 -25.70 0.16 8.63
C LEU A 121 -26.79 -0.54 7.80
N GLU A 122 -26.42 -1.47 6.92
CA GLU A 122 -27.38 -2.22 6.09
C GLU A 122 -28.15 -3.29 6.89
N LEU A 123 -27.53 -3.86 7.93
CA LEU A 123 -28.16 -4.89 8.78
C LEU A 123 -28.99 -4.32 9.94
N GLY A 124 -28.73 -3.08 10.36
CA GLY A 124 -29.46 -2.39 11.44
C GLY A 124 -30.81 -1.77 11.06
N GLY A 125 -31.23 -1.84 9.78
CA GLY A 125 -32.46 -1.24 9.26
C GLY A 125 -33.72 -2.10 9.33
N SER A 126 -33.69 -3.23 10.04
CA SER A 126 -34.82 -4.17 10.16
C SER A 126 -35.40 -4.17 11.57
N GLU A 127 -36.13 -3.10 11.94
CA GLU A 127 -37.09 -3.10 13.06
C GLU A 127 -38.46 -2.61 12.61
#